data_AF-A0A1F6N9Y4-F1
#
_entry.id   AF-A0A1F6N9Y4-F1
#
_cell.length_a   1.000
_cell.length_b   1.000
_cell.length_c   1.000
_cell.angle_alpha   90.00
_cell.angle_beta   90.00
_cell.angle_gamma   90.00
#
_symmetry.space_group_name_H-M   'P 1'
#
loop_
_entity.id
_entity.type
_entity.pdbx_description
1 polymer ?
#
loop_
_entity_poly.entity_id
_entity_poly.type
_entity_poly.pdbx_seq_one_letter_code
_entity_poly.pdbx_strand_id
1 'polypeptide(L)' 'MENCPPNKRTRCEVWTRVMGYHRPLSHFNIGKKSEHISRKHFTECTAANSIFVKKYAGQLLYTVAPR' A
#
# COMPACT_ATOMS: atom_id res chain seq x y z
N MET A 1 4.66 14.91 -14.25
CA MET A 1 4.16 15.60 -13.05
C MET A 1 5.09 16.77 -12.80
N GLU A 2 4.64 17.96 -13.18
CA GLU A 2 5.44 19.19 -13.12
C GLU A 2 5.48 19.69 -11.68
N ASN A 3 6.69 19.86 -11.12
CA ASN A 3 6.86 20.28 -9.73
C ASN A 3 6.65 21.80 -9.61
N CYS A 4 5.61 22.23 -8.90
CA CYS A 4 5.30 23.64 -8.66
C CYS A 4 6.45 24.37 -7.91
N PRO A 5 6.85 25.59 -8.34
CA PRO A 5 7.93 26.35 -7.71
C PRO A 5 7.63 26.66 -6.23
N PRO A 6 8.66 26.65 -5.35
CA PRO A 6 8.49 26.70 -3.89
C PRO A 6 7.71 27.93 -3.39
N ASN A 7 7.81 29.06 -4.09
CA ASN A 7 7.15 30.32 -3.73
C ASN A 7 5.64 30.37 -4.02
N LYS A 8 5.06 29.34 -4.66
CA LYS A 8 3.62 29.24 -4.94
C LYS A 8 2.95 28.05 -4.23
N ARG A 9 3.66 27.37 -3.32
CA ARG A 9 3.13 26.19 -2.63
C ARG A 9 2.23 26.59 -1.46
N THR A 10 0.95 26.27 -1.56
CA THR A 10 0.04 26.27 -0.41
C THR A 10 0.38 25.10 0.52
N ARG A 11 0.28 25.27 1.83
CA ARG A 11 0.45 24.15 2.77
C ARG A 11 -0.67 23.14 2.54
N CYS A 12 -0.30 21.92 2.18
CA CYS A 12 -1.21 20.79 2.15
C CYS A 12 -1.18 20.08 3.50
N GLU A 13 -2.35 19.87 4.10
CA GLU A 13 -2.49 19.04 5.28
C GLU A 13 -2.79 17.61 4.88
N VAL A 14 -2.04 16.67 5.44
CA VAL A 14 -2.23 15.24 5.18
C VAL A 14 -2.97 14.64 6.37
N TRP A 15 -4.06 13.92 6.07
CA TRP A 15 -4.96 13.33 7.05
C TRP A 15 -4.88 11.81 7.02
N THR A 16 -4.90 11.18 8.19
CA THR A 16 -4.78 9.73 8.34
C THR A 16 -5.90 9.18 9.20
N ARG A 17 -6.35 7.96 8.88
CA ARG A 17 -7.38 7.25 9.67
C ARG A 17 -6.76 6.58 10.89
N VAL A 18 -7.23 6.95 12.08
CA VAL A 18 -6.82 6.35 13.37
C VAL A 18 -8.06 5.81 14.08
N MET A 19 -8.11 4.50 14.32
CA MET A 19 -9.16 3.83 15.11
C MET A 19 -10.62 4.14 14.71
N GLY A 20 -10.87 4.65 13.50
CA GLY A 20 -12.22 4.90 12.99
C GLY A 20 -12.47 6.32 12.47
N TYR A 21 -11.70 7.31 12.92
CA TYR A 21 -11.85 8.73 12.52
C TYR A 21 -10.61 9.28 11.81
N HIS A 22 -10.76 10.40 11.11
CA HIS A 22 -9.66 11.09 10.44
C HIS A 22 -9.00 12.08 11.38
N ARG A 23 -7.66 12.03 11.44
CA ARG A 23 -6.85 12.94 12.24
C ARG A 23 -5.72 13.51 11.38
N PRO A 24 -5.45 14.82 11.43
CA PRO A 24 -4.33 15.43 10.72
C PRO A 24 -2.98 14.91 11.27
N LEU A 25 -2.05 14.62 10.37
CA LEU A 25 -0.70 14.13 10.71
C LEU A 25 0.13 15.15 11.50
N SER A 26 -0.16 16.44 11.36
CA SER A 26 0.49 17.53 12.11
C SER A 26 0.38 17.36 13.62
N HIS A 27 -0.67 16.68 14.10
CA HIS A 27 -0.92 16.48 15.52
C HIS A 27 -0.30 15.17 16.07
N PHE A 28 0.49 14.43 15.29
CA PHE A 28 1.06 13.16 15.73
C PHE A 28 2.29 13.37 16.63
N ASN A 29 2.20 12.84 17.85
CA ASN A 29 3.33 12.76 18.79
C ASN A 29 4.34 11.69 18.33
N ILE A 30 5.56 11.73 18.86
CA ILE A 30 6.66 10.81 18.50
C ILE A 30 6.25 9.34 18.66
N GLY A 31 5.56 8.99 19.76
CA GLY A 31 5.07 7.63 19.98
C GLY A 31 4.07 7.16 18.92
N LYS A 32 3.18 8.05 18.44
CA LYS A 32 2.21 7.73 17.37
C LYS A 32 2.88 7.55 16.01
N LYS A 33 3.99 8.25 15.75
CA LYS A 33 4.81 8.04 14.56
C LYS A 33 5.50 6.67 14.61
N SER A 34 6.10 6.32 15.74
CA SER A 34 6.73 5.00 15.94
C SER A 34 5.73 3.85 15.79
N GLU A 35 4.54 3.99 16.41
CA GLU A 35 3.44 3.02 16.26
C GLU A 35 3.05 2.84 14.78
N HIS A 36 2.93 3.94 14.03
CA HIS A 36 2.56 3.90 12.62
C HIS A 36 3.61 3.20 11.75
N ILE A 37 4.90 3.48 11.95
CA ILE A 37 6.00 2.86 11.20
C ILE A 37 6.07 1.34 11.47
N SER A 38 5.73 0.93 12.68
CA SER A 38 5.71 -0.49 13.06
C SER A 38 4.53 -1.28 12.44
N ARG A 39 3.55 -0.60 11.82
CA ARG A 39 2.41 -1.27 11.21
C ARG A 39 2.84 -2.03 9.96
N LYS A 40 2.46 -3.32 9.89
CA LYS A 40 2.64 -4.13 8.68
C LYS A 40 1.55 -3.78 7.67
N HIS A 41 1.96 -3.20 6.54
CA HIS A 41 1.06 -2.91 5.43
C HIS A 41 0.75 -4.17 4.63
N PHE A 42 -0.51 -4.31 4.23
CA PHE A 42 -0.88 -5.32 3.25
C PHE A 42 -0.23 -4.99 1.91
N THR A 43 0.36 -6.01 1.28
CA THR A 43 0.95 -5.91 -0.05
C THR A 43 0.25 -6.92 -0.94
N GLU A 44 -0.48 -6.41 -1.94
CA GLU A 44 -1.30 -7.20 -2.87
C GLU A 44 -0.51 -8.32 -3.57
N CYS A 45 0.79 -8.13 -3.78
CA CYS A 45 1.66 -9.07 -4.48
C CYS A 45 2.27 -10.20 -3.61
N THR A 46 2.09 -10.18 -2.28
CA THR A 46 2.71 -11.14 -1.36
C THR A 46 1.79 -12.31 -1.00
N ALA A 47 0.48 -12.16 -1.25
CA ALA A 47 -0.52 -13.18 -0.97
C ALA A 47 -0.50 -14.27 -2.05
N ALA A 48 0.51 -15.15 -2.01
CA ALA A 48 0.61 -16.51 -2.58
C ALA A 48 0.31 -16.76 -4.07
N ASN A 49 -0.46 -15.93 -4.78
CA ASN A 49 -0.91 -16.16 -6.14
C ASN A 49 0.23 -16.07 -7.15
N SER A 50 1.16 -15.13 -6.98
CA SER A 50 2.32 -15.01 -7.89
C SER A 50 3.24 -16.23 -7.81
N ILE A 51 3.44 -16.78 -6.61
CA ILE A 51 4.27 -17.97 -6.36
C ILE A 51 3.53 -19.25 -6.79
N PHE A 52 2.23 -19.35 -6.50
CA PHE A 52 1.36 -20.44 -6.92
C PHE A 52 1.28 -20.52 -8.45
N VAL A 53 1.00 -19.40 -9.13
CA VAL A 53 0.96 -19.35 -10.60
C VAL A 53 2.34 -19.72 -11.17
N LYS A 54 3.45 -19.20 -10.64
CA LYS A 54 4.79 -19.61 -11.11
C LYS A 54 5.09 -21.11 -10.91
N LYS A 55 4.62 -21.69 -9.81
CA LYS A 55 4.86 -23.11 -9.47
C LYS A 55 3.98 -24.07 -10.28
N TYR A 56 2.74 -23.68 -10.59
CA TYR A 56 1.74 -24.56 -11.21
C TYR A 56 1.34 -24.15 -12.64
N ALA A 57 1.87 -23.06 -13.19
CA ALA A 57 1.57 -22.61 -14.57
C ALA A 57 1.91 -23.68 -15.63
N GLY A 58 2.97 -24.46 -15.43
CA GLY A 58 3.32 -25.57 -16.33
C GLY A 58 2.36 -26.76 -16.27
N GLN A 59 1.53 -26.85 -15.21
CA GLN A 59 0.61 -27.96 -14.97
C GLN A 59 -0.81 -27.69 -15.50
N LEU A 60 -1.16 -26.42 -15.75
CA LEU A 60 -2.47 -25.98 -16.25
C LEU A 60 -2.61 -26.01 -17.78
N LEU A 61 -1.51 -26.18 -18.53
CA LEU A 61 -1.57 -26.24 -20.00
C LEU A 61 -1.93 -27.62 -20.55
N TYR A 62 -1.97 -28.69 -19.74
CA TYR A 62 -2.31 -30.04 -20.21
C TYR A 62 -3.73 -30.52 -19.84
N THR A 63 -4.47 -29.79 -19.00
CA THR A 63 -5.83 -30.20 -18.56
C THR A 63 -6.97 -29.47 -19.28
N VAL A 64 -6.66 -28.41 -20.04
CA VAL A 64 -7.65 -27.63 -20.80
C VAL A 64 -7.35 -27.69 -22.30
N ALA A 65 -6.92 -28.85 -22.80
CA ALA A 65 -7.04 -29.14 -24.22
C ALA A 65 -8.53 -29.40 -24.50
N PRO A 66 -9.24 -28.53 -25.25
CA PRO A 66 -10.59 -28.84 -25.67
C PRO A 66 -10.55 -30.11 -26.54
N ARG A 67 -11.44 -31.06 -26.25
CA ARG A 67 -11.82 -32.07 -27.24
C ARG A 67 -12.52 -31.38 -28.41
#